data_AF-A0A938BLT6-F1
#
_entry.id   AF-A0A938BLT6-F1
#
_cell.length_a   1.000
_cell.length_b   1.000
_cell.length_c   1.000
_cell.angle_alpha   90.00
_cell.angle_beta   90.00
_cell.angle_gamma   90.00
#
_symmetry.space_group_name_H-M   'P 1'
#
loop_
_entity.id
_entity.type
_entity.pdbx_description
1 polymer ?
#
loop_
_entity_poly.entity_id
_entity_poly.type
_entity_poly.pdbx_seq_one_letter_code
_entity_poly.pdbx_strand_id
1 'polypeptide(L)'
;MMVRAYAYIRTNGPDGLRAVSENAILNANYIMRRLEEKYPRAVQVKGTLRETPIPPEIPCQHEFVASGTRFKPFGVKTLDIAKRLLDYGFFAPTVYFPLIVPEALMIEPTETESKESLDHFIETMLLIAQEAEETPDLVRNAPHTTPVSRLDEARAAHPKTMNLRYRRDTPVP
;
A
#
# COMPACT_ATOMS: atom_id res chain seq x y z
N MET A 1 12.02 8.16 -23.07
CA MET A 1 10.66 7.63 -22.79
C MET A 1 9.90 7.21 -24.05
N MET A 2 9.85 8.04 -25.10
CA MET A 2 9.05 7.75 -26.32
C MET A 2 9.37 6.39 -27.00
N VAL A 3 10.65 6.04 -27.16
CA VAL A 3 11.05 4.74 -27.76
C VAL A 3 10.57 3.54 -26.95
N ARG A 4 10.59 3.62 -25.61
CA ARG A 4 10.13 2.54 -24.73
C ARG A 4 8.62 2.33 -24.83
N ALA A 5 7.84 3.41 -24.79
CA ALA A 5 6.39 3.35 -24.95
C ALA A 5 5.99 2.82 -26.33
N TYR A 6 6.68 3.27 -27.39
CA TYR A 6 6.47 2.74 -28.74
C TYR A 6 6.74 1.23 -28.81
N ALA A 7 7.87 0.78 -28.27
CA ALA A 7 8.20 -0.64 -28.23
C ALA A 7 7.13 -1.45 -27.46
N TYR A 8 6.66 -0.96 -26.32
CA TYR A 8 5.61 -1.61 -25.52
C TYR A 8 4.30 -1.76 -26.31
N ILE A 9 3.82 -0.67 -26.92
CA ILE A 9 2.59 -0.66 -27.72
C ILE A 9 2.73 -1.61 -28.92
N ARG A 10 3.86 -1.55 -29.63
CA ARG A 10 4.11 -2.38 -30.82
C ARG A 10 4.26 -3.86 -30.50
N THR A 11 4.80 -4.20 -29.32
CA THR A 11 4.98 -5.59 -28.88
C THR A 11 3.67 -6.23 -28.46
N ASN A 12 2.83 -5.49 -27.72
CA ASN A 12 1.54 -6.00 -27.25
C ASN A 12 0.47 -6.01 -28.35
N GLY A 13 0.48 -5.02 -29.25
CA GLY A 13 -0.60 -4.83 -30.20
C GLY A 13 -1.95 -4.51 -29.52
N PRO A 14 -3.04 -4.41 -30.29
CA PRO A 14 -4.35 -4.04 -29.75
C PRO A 14 -4.89 -5.07 -28.75
N ASP A 15 -4.80 -6.36 -29.06
CA ASP A 15 -5.32 -7.43 -28.21
C ASP A 15 -4.51 -7.57 -26.91
N GLY A 16 -3.17 -7.44 -26.98
CA GLY A 16 -2.32 -7.47 -25.79
C GLY A 16 -2.58 -6.28 -24.87
N LEU A 17 -2.74 -5.06 -25.41
CA LEU A 17 -3.07 -3.88 -24.60
C LEU A 17 -4.45 -3.98 -23.93
N ARG A 18 -5.40 -4.65 -24.60
CA ARG A 18 -6.69 -4.99 -24.00
C ARG A 18 -6.52 -5.97 -22.84
N ALA A 19 -5.79 -7.06 -23.06
CA ALA A 19 -5.52 -8.06 -22.03
C ALA A 19 -4.78 -7.47 -20.83
N VAL A 20 -3.82 -6.56 -21.06
CA VAL A 20 -3.14 -5.78 -20.02
C VAL A 20 -4.16 -5.06 -19.13
N SER A 21 -5.09 -4.32 -19.73
CA SER A 21 -6.10 -3.56 -18.98
C SER A 21 -7.06 -4.48 -18.22
N GLU A 22 -7.53 -5.54 -18.86
CA GLU A 22 -8.46 -6.51 -18.25
C GLU A 22 -7.81 -7.25 -17.07
N ASN A 23 -6.54 -7.67 -17.20
CA ASN A 23 -5.81 -8.34 -16.13
C ASN A 23 -5.46 -7.42 -14.97
N ALA A 24 -5.11 -6.15 -15.21
CA ALA A 24 -4.88 -5.19 -14.14
C ALA A 24 -6.16 -4.98 -13.29
N ILE A 25 -7.31 -4.84 -13.95
CA ILE A 25 -8.62 -4.74 -13.27
C ILE A 25 -8.94 -6.03 -12.51
N LEU A 26 -8.71 -7.20 -13.12
CA LEU A 26 -8.96 -8.50 -12.49
C LEU A 26 -8.11 -8.68 -11.23
N ASN A 27 -6.82 -8.41 -11.31
CA ASN A 27 -5.88 -8.53 -10.20
C ASN A 27 -6.28 -7.63 -9.02
N ALA A 28 -6.62 -6.37 -9.29
CA ALA A 28 -7.06 -5.44 -8.25
C ALA A 28 -8.36 -5.90 -7.56
N ASN A 29 -9.35 -6.33 -8.34
CA ASN A 29 -10.61 -6.84 -7.79
C ASN A 29 -10.42 -8.15 -7.01
N TYR A 30 -9.49 -9.01 -7.44
CA TYR A 30 -9.16 -10.25 -6.74
C TYR A 30 -8.64 -9.97 -5.32
N ILE A 31 -7.63 -9.12 -5.19
CA ILE A 31 -7.06 -8.74 -3.89
C ILE A 31 -8.13 -8.05 -3.03
N MET A 32 -8.84 -7.08 -3.62
CA MET A 32 -9.89 -6.33 -2.93
C MET A 32 -10.92 -7.26 -2.28
N ARG A 33 -11.42 -8.25 -3.03
CA ARG A 33 -12.42 -9.20 -2.54
C ARG A 33 -11.88 -10.11 -1.45
N ARG A 34 -10.61 -10.49 -1.53
CA ARG A 34 -9.96 -11.36 -0.53
C ARG A 34 -9.64 -10.62 0.77
N LEU A 35 -9.48 -9.30 0.73
CA LEU A 35 -9.14 -8.48 1.89
C LEU A 35 -10.34 -7.76 2.53
N GLU A 36 -11.52 -7.76 1.91
CA GLU A 36 -12.64 -6.88 2.29
C GLU A 36 -13.10 -7.00 3.75
N GLU A 37 -12.95 -8.17 4.36
CA GLU A 37 -13.33 -8.40 5.77
C GLU A 37 -12.41 -7.65 6.76
N LYS A 38 -11.10 -7.68 6.50
CA LYS A 38 -10.08 -7.09 7.39
C LYS A 38 -9.68 -5.68 6.98
N TYR A 39 -9.72 -5.38 5.69
CA TYR A 39 -9.38 -4.11 5.06
C TYR A 39 -10.54 -3.63 4.20
N PRO A 40 -11.58 -3.04 4.81
CA PRO A 40 -12.74 -2.58 4.06
C PRO A 40 -12.32 -1.48 3.07
N ARG A 41 -12.77 -1.61 1.81
CA ARG A 41 -12.56 -0.60 0.77
C ARG A 41 -13.36 0.66 1.12
N ALA A 42 -12.72 1.82 1.03
CA ALA A 42 -13.38 3.11 1.14
C ALA A 42 -14.03 3.48 -0.19
N VAL A 43 -15.33 3.81 -0.17
CA VAL A 43 -16.07 4.22 -1.37
C VAL A 43 -16.84 5.50 -1.09
N GLN A 44 -16.77 6.44 -2.04
CA GLN A 44 -17.65 7.59 -2.01
C GLN A 44 -19.00 7.22 -2.62
N VAL A 45 -20.06 7.24 -1.82
CA VAL A 45 -21.44 7.01 -2.27
C VAL A 45 -22.19 8.33 -2.16
N LYS A 46 -22.63 8.88 -3.31
CA LYS A 46 -23.38 10.15 -3.40
C LYS A 46 -22.67 11.33 -2.68
N GLY A 47 -21.35 11.44 -2.85
CA GLY A 47 -20.55 12.51 -2.26
C GLY A 47 -20.10 12.27 -0.81
N THR A 48 -20.60 11.23 -0.14
CA THR A 48 -20.18 10.89 1.23
C THR A 48 -19.24 9.69 1.23
N LEU A 49 -18.10 9.79 1.90
CA LEU A 49 -17.21 8.65 2.11
C LEU A 49 -17.88 7.66 3.06
N ARG A 50 -17.93 6.38 2.65
CA ARG A 50 -18.39 5.29 3.51
C ARG A 50 -17.36 4.15 3.52
N GLU A 51 -17.02 3.73 4.73
CA GLU A 51 -16.37 2.46 5.04
C GLU A 51 -17.50 1.44 5.28
N THR A 52 -18.19 1.04 4.22
CA THR A 52 -19.28 0.06 4.32
C THR A 52 -18.92 -1.19 3.52
N PRO A 53 -19.39 -2.39 3.93
CA PRO A 53 -19.38 -3.53 3.03
C PRO A 53 -20.14 -3.13 1.77
N ILE A 54 -19.41 -3.07 0.67
CA ILE A 54 -19.94 -2.68 -0.63
C ILE A 54 -20.88 -3.77 -1.09
N PRO A 55 -22.01 -3.44 -1.74
CA PRO A 55 -22.72 -4.42 -2.53
C PRO A 55 -21.72 -5.23 -3.37
N PRO A 56 -21.78 -6.57 -3.40
CA PRO A 56 -20.80 -7.45 -4.07
C PRO A 56 -20.63 -7.19 -5.58
N GLU A 57 -21.33 -6.21 -6.12
CA GLU A 57 -21.57 -5.97 -7.53
C GLU A 57 -20.77 -4.78 -8.08
N ILE A 58 -20.11 -3.97 -7.23
CA ILE A 58 -19.35 -2.79 -7.69
C ILE A 58 -17.84 -3.09 -7.73
N PRO A 59 -17.29 -3.49 -8.89
CA PRO A 59 -15.85 -3.70 -9.04
C PRO A 59 -15.08 -2.38 -8.92
N CYS A 60 -13.80 -2.48 -8.55
CA CYS A 60 -12.85 -1.39 -8.75
C CYS A 60 -12.27 -1.44 -10.17
N GLN A 61 -11.47 -0.44 -10.55
CA GLN A 61 -10.67 -0.48 -11.77
C GLN A 61 -9.32 -1.15 -11.45
N HIS A 62 -8.20 -0.61 -11.95
CA HIS A 62 -6.85 -1.16 -11.76
C HIS A 62 -6.31 -1.01 -10.31
N GLU A 63 -6.98 -0.23 -9.48
CA GLU A 63 -6.59 0.00 -8.08
C GLU A 63 -7.83 0.13 -7.18
N PHE A 64 -7.61 0.00 -5.87
CA PHE A 64 -8.61 0.30 -4.85
C PHE A 64 -7.97 0.87 -3.58
N VAL A 65 -8.76 1.60 -2.79
CA VAL A 65 -8.32 2.18 -1.52
C VAL A 65 -8.99 1.45 -0.36
N ALA A 66 -8.20 0.74 0.44
CA ALA A 66 -8.61 0.20 1.73
C ALA A 66 -8.47 1.24 2.86
N SER A 67 -9.21 1.04 3.95
CA SER A 67 -9.08 1.82 5.18
C SER A 67 -8.47 0.97 6.31
N GLY A 68 -7.38 1.46 6.89
CA GLY A 68 -6.77 0.93 8.11
C GLY A 68 -7.47 1.39 9.40
N THR A 69 -8.57 2.16 9.32
CA THR A 69 -9.27 2.71 10.50
C THR A 69 -9.68 1.64 11.50
N ARG A 70 -9.97 0.41 11.05
CA ARG A 70 -10.27 -0.76 11.89
C ARG A 70 -9.22 -1.01 12.98
N PHE A 71 -7.95 -0.71 12.70
CA PHE A 71 -6.84 -1.02 13.61
C PHE A 71 -6.51 0.08 14.61
N LYS A 72 -7.14 1.27 14.47
CA LYS A 72 -6.94 2.40 15.38
C LYS A 72 -7.23 2.07 16.86
N PRO A 73 -8.29 1.32 17.22
CA PRO A 73 -8.54 0.93 18.61
C PRO A 73 -7.40 0.12 19.25
N PHE A 74 -6.60 -0.58 18.44
CA PHE A 74 -5.42 -1.33 18.88
C PHE A 74 -4.13 -0.48 18.87
N GLY A 75 -4.25 0.82 18.57
CA GLY A 75 -3.13 1.75 18.48
C GLY A 75 -2.28 1.62 17.21
N VAL A 76 -2.72 0.81 16.25
CA VAL A 76 -1.99 0.56 14.99
C VAL A 76 -2.47 1.53 13.91
N LYS A 77 -1.52 2.17 13.23
CA LYS A 77 -1.76 3.07 12.08
C LYS A 77 -1.48 2.36 10.77
N THR A 78 -1.97 2.92 9.67
CA THR A 78 -1.67 2.40 8.31
C THR A 78 -0.19 2.41 8.01
N LEU A 79 0.54 3.43 8.50
CA LEU A 79 1.99 3.46 8.38
C LEU A 79 2.65 2.24 9.03
N ASP A 80 2.11 1.75 10.15
CA ASP A 80 2.66 0.59 10.85
C ASP A 80 2.44 -0.69 10.03
N ILE A 81 1.29 -0.84 9.40
CA ILE A 81 0.98 -1.92 8.45
C ILE A 81 1.93 -1.86 7.24
N ALA A 82 2.14 -0.67 6.69
CA ALA A 82 3.09 -0.44 5.60
C ALA A 82 4.53 -0.79 5.98
N LYS A 83 4.97 -0.46 7.20
CA LYS A 83 6.29 -0.86 7.70
C LYS A 83 6.37 -2.36 7.95
N ARG A 84 5.29 -2.98 8.43
CA ARG A 84 5.24 -4.42 8.68
C ARG A 84 5.33 -5.24 7.39
N LEU A 85 4.75 -4.77 6.28
CA LEU A 85 4.93 -5.39 4.97
C LEU A 85 6.39 -5.52 4.53
N LEU A 86 7.25 -4.57 4.93
CA LEU A 86 8.68 -4.60 4.60
C LEU A 86 9.37 -5.84 5.19
N ASP A 87 8.89 -6.34 6.34
CA ASP A 87 9.45 -7.55 6.96
C ASP A 87 9.19 -8.83 6.16
N TYR A 88 8.18 -8.79 5.29
CA TYR A 88 7.80 -9.88 4.40
C TYR A 88 8.34 -9.68 2.99
N GLY A 89 9.23 -8.70 2.78
CA GLY A 89 9.85 -8.43 1.49
C GLY A 89 8.96 -7.67 0.49
N PHE A 90 7.79 -7.20 0.91
CA PHE A 90 6.93 -6.36 0.08
C PHE A 90 7.32 -4.89 0.20
N PHE A 91 7.27 -4.16 -0.91
CA PHE A 91 7.18 -2.71 -0.85
C PHE A 91 5.76 -2.31 -0.40
N ALA A 92 5.66 -1.30 0.46
CA ALA A 92 4.36 -0.83 0.91
C ALA A 92 3.56 -0.21 -0.25
N PRO A 93 2.24 -0.48 -0.33
CA PRO A 93 1.36 0.27 -1.22
C PRO A 93 1.34 1.77 -0.87
N THR A 94 0.70 2.57 -1.72
CA THR A 94 0.53 4.00 -1.43
C THR A 94 -0.29 4.18 -0.16
N VAL A 95 0.24 4.93 0.82
CA VAL A 95 -0.46 5.21 2.08
C VAL A 95 -0.83 6.68 2.20
N TYR A 96 -1.89 6.97 2.96
CA TYR A 96 -2.40 8.32 3.22
C TYR A 96 -2.77 9.13 1.97
N PHE A 97 -3.06 8.44 0.86
CA PHE A 97 -3.66 9.00 -0.33
C PHE A 97 -4.73 8.04 -0.87
N PRO A 98 -5.88 8.54 -1.36
CA PRO A 98 -6.31 9.93 -1.36
C PRO A 98 -6.64 10.47 0.04
N LEU A 99 -6.47 11.78 0.25
CA LEU A 99 -6.63 12.44 1.56
C LEU A 99 -8.05 12.35 2.14
N ILE A 100 -9.04 12.06 1.30
CA ILE A 100 -10.44 11.90 1.71
C ILE A 100 -10.69 10.58 2.44
N VAL A 101 -9.73 9.63 2.44
CA VAL A 101 -9.84 8.35 3.15
C VAL A 101 -8.93 8.38 4.39
N PRO A 102 -9.47 8.34 5.61
CA PRO A 102 -8.67 8.18 6.82
C PRO A 102 -7.94 6.84 6.78
N GLU A 103 -6.66 6.81 7.18
CA GLU A 103 -5.88 5.56 7.18
C GLU A 103 -5.88 4.86 5.81
N ALA A 104 -5.78 5.66 4.73
CA ALA A 104 -5.80 5.15 3.36
C ALA A 104 -4.63 4.21 3.07
N LEU A 105 -4.94 3.06 2.49
CA LEU A 105 -4.01 2.10 1.90
C LEU A 105 -4.47 1.79 0.47
N MET A 106 -3.83 2.40 -0.53
CA MET A 106 -4.18 2.29 -1.94
C MET A 106 -3.31 1.26 -2.64
N ILE A 107 -3.95 0.20 -3.15
CA ILE A 107 -3.32 -1.00 -3.70
C ILE A 107 -3.58 -1.09 -5.19
N GLU A 108 -2.50 -1.17 -5.97
CA GLU A 108 -2.48 -1.36 -7.43
C GLU A 108 -1.50 -2.50 -7.77
N PRO A 109 -1.98 -3.71 -8.09
CA PRO A 109 -1.10 -4.83 -8.40
C PRO A 109 -0.58 -4.85 -9.84
N THR A 110 -1.21 -4.10 -10.76
CA THR A 110 -0.96 -4.17 -12.21
C THR A 110 -1.22 -5.57 -12.80
N GLU A 111 -1.04 -5.73 -14.10
CA GLU A 111 -1.30 -6.97 -14.85
C GLU A 111 -0.14 -7.98 -14.81
N THR A 112 1.07 -7.52 -14.52
CA THR A 112 2.29 -8.36 -14.65
C THR A 112 2.55 -9.26 -13.46
N GLU A 113 1.86 -9.00 -12.34
CA GLU A 113 1.98 -9.80 -11.13
C GLU A 113 1.26 -11.15 -11.28
N SER A 114 1.93 -12.22 -10.87
CA SER A 114 1.37 -13.56 -10.94
C SER A 114 0.35 -13.80 -9.84
N LYS A 115 -0.58 -14.73 -10.04
CA LYS A 115 -1.58 -15.08 -9.03
C LYS A 115 -0.93 -15.49 -7.71
N GLU A 116 0.17 -16.23 -7.76
CA GLU A 116 0.93 -16.66 -6.57
C GLU A 116 1.46 -15.46 -5.79
N SER A 117 1.93 -14.42 -6.48
CA SER A 117 2.40 -13.18 -5.87
C SER A 117 1.24 -12.42 -5.22
N LEU A 118 0.07 -12.38 -5.89
CA LEU A 118 -1.14 -11.78 -5.32
C LEU A 118 -1.62 -12.54 -4.07
N ASP A 119 -1.64 -13.87 -4.11
CA ASP A 119 -2.02 -14.70 -2.96
C ASP A 119 -1.06 -14.50 -1.78
N HIS A 120 0.24 -14.49 -2.03
CA HIS A 120 1.23 -14.24 -0.98
C HIS A 120 1.06 -12.84 -0.36
N PHE A 121 0.76 -11.82 -1.18
CA PHE A 121 0.44 -10.48 -0.68
C PHE A 121 -0.84 -10.49 0.18
N ILE A 122 -1.89 -11.17 -0.27
CA ILE A 122 -3.17 -11.30 0.45
C ILE A 122 -2.94 -11.99 1.80
N GLU A 123 -2.25 -13.13 1.81
CA GLU A 123 -1.95 -13.89 3.03
C GLU A 123 -1.15 -13.06 4.03
N THR A 124 -0.13 -12.34 3.53
CA THR A 124 0.68 -11.43 4.35
C THR A 124 -0.19 -10.32 4.95
N MET A 125 -1.05 -9.69 4.15
CA MET A 125 -1.96 -8.64 4.63
C MET A 125 -2.90 -9.17 5.71
N LEU A 126 -3.51 -10.35 5.50
CA LEU A 126 -4.40 -10.97 6.49
C LEU A 126 -3.66 -11.33 7.79
N LEU A 127 -2.42 -11.82 7.69
CA LEU A 127 -1.56 -12.06 8.84
C LEU A 127 -1.26 -10.77 9.60
N ILE A 128 -0.90 -9.68 8.91
CA ILE A 128 -0.65 -8.38 9.56
C ILE A 128 -1.92 -7.83 10.22
N ALA A 129 -3.10 -8.06 9.63
CA ALA A 129 -4.36 -7.71 10.27
C ALA A 129 -4.58 -8.48 11.58
N GLN A 130 -4.25 -9.77 11.62
CA GLN A 130 -4.30 -10.57 12.83
C GLN A 130 -3.27 -10.08 13.87
N GLU A 131 -2.02 -9.85 13.46
CA GLU A 131 -0.97 -9.30 14.32
C GLU A 131 -1.36 -7.94 14.90
N ALA A 132 -2.05 -7.08 14.13
CA ALA A 132 -2.52 -5.78 14.59
C ALA A 132 -3.59 -5.89 15.69
N GLU A 133 -4.44 -6.93 15.65
CA GLU A 133 -5.48 -7.19 16.65
C GLU A 133 -4.90 -7.90 17.89
N GLU A 134 -4.01 -8.88 17.71
CA GLU A 134 -3.52 -9.77 18.78
C GLU A 134 -2.19 -9.33 19.41
N THR A 135 -1.26 -8.81 18.60
CA THR A 135 0.11 -8.43 19.00
C THR A 135 0.52 -7.07 18.44
N PRO A 136 -0.23 -5.98 18.72
CA PRO A 136 -0.08 -4.68 18.05
C PRO A 136 1.33 -4.06 18.17
N ASP A 137 2.07 -4.36 19.24
CA ASP A 137 3.47 -3.92 19.39
C ASP A 137 4.39 -4.47 18.30
N LEU A 138 4.13 -5.67 17.78
CA LEU A 138 4.92 -6.25 16.69
C LEU A 138 4.77 -5.40 15.42
N VAL A 139 3.55 -4.98 15.11
CA VAL A 139 3.23 -4.14 13.94
C VAL A 139 3.73 -2.71 14.15
N ARG A 140 3.50 -2.11 15.33
CA ARG A 140 3.95 -0.74 15.65
C ARG A 140 5.46 -0.57 15.59
N ASN A 141 6.22 -1.57 16.01
CA ASN A 141 7.67 -1.50 16.06
C ASN A 141 8.35 -2.00 14.78
N ALA A 142 7.59 -2.45 13.78
CA ALA A 142 8.12 -2.82 12.48
C ALA A 142 8.77 -1.61 11.76
N PRO A 143 9.76 -1.82 10.87
CA PRO A 143 10.30 -3.11 10.45
C PRO A 143 11.37 -3.67 11.40
N HIS A 144 11.51 -4.99 11.42
CA HIS A 144 12.44 -5.76 12.26
C HIS A 144 13.59 -6.41 11.48
N THR A 145 13.39 -6.70 10.19
CA THR A 145 14.32 -7.49 9.37
C THR A 145 15.10 -6.66 8.35
N THR A 146 14.70 -5.41 8.14
CA THR A 146 15.36 -4.50 7.20
C THR A 146 16.73 -4.03 7.72
N PRO A 147 17.68 -3.64 6.85
CA PRO A 147 19.02 -3.20 7.25
C PRO A 147 19.05 -2.00 8.22
N VAL A 148 18.00 -1.18 8.20
CA VAL A 148 17.75 -0.08 9.12
C VAL A 148 16.30 -0.13 9.59
N SER A 149 16.05 0.29 10.82
CA SER A 149 14.70 0.43 11.38
C SER A 149 14.08 1.78 11.00
N ARG A 150 13.03 2.20 11.72
CA ARG A 150 12.40 3.51 11.51
C ARG A 150 13.41 4.64 11.68
N LEU A 151 13.47 5.50 10.68
CA LEU A 151 14.30 6.70 10.72
C LEU A 151 13.61 7.78 11.57
N ASP A 152 14.43 8.58 12.25
CA ASP A 152 13.97 9.75 12.97
C ASP A 152 13.70 10.89 11.98
N GLU A 153 12.49 10.90 11.43
CA GLU A 153 12.03 11.90 10.45
C GLU A 153 12.01 13.32 11.03
N ALA A 154 11.67 13.46 12.32
CA ALA A 154 11.66 14.75 13.00
C ALA A 154 13.07 15.34 13.09
N ARG A 155 14.05 14.54 13.49
CA ARG A 155 15.46 14.95 13.51
C ARG A 155 15.99 15.24 12.11
N ALA A 156 15.59 14.45 11.11
CA ALA A 156 16.02 14.65 9.73
C ALA A 156 15.48 15.97 9.14
N ALA A 157 14.25 16.35 9.47
CA ALA A 157 13.61 17.57 8.99
C ALA A 157 13.96 18.83 9.80
N HIS A 158 14.47 18.67 11.03
CA HIS A 158 14.73 19.80 11.91
C HIS A 158 16.00 20.58 11.50
N PRO A 159 15.94 21.92 11.32
CA PRO A 159 17.05 22.72 10.75
C PRO A 159 18.40 22.59 11.46
N LYS A 160 18.41 22.37 12.79
CA LYS A 160 19.65 22.23 13.57
C LYS A 160 20.34 20.87 13.41
N THR A 161 19.60 19.85 12.99
CA THR A 161 20.08 18.46 12.95
C THR A 161 20.11 17.89 11.53
N MET A 162 19.42 18.53 10.59
CA MET A 162 19.43 18.20 9.17
C MET A 162 20.86 18.22 8.61
N ASN A 163 21.25 17.13 7.95
CA ASN A 163 22.53 17.05 7.26
C ASN A 163 22.33 16.55 5.83
N LEU A 164 22.55 17.43 4.86
CA LEU A 164 22.35 17.16 3.44
C LEU A 164 23.66 16.77 2.71
N ARG A 165 24.79 16.75 3.42
CA ARG A 165 26.12 16.48 2.85
C ARG A 165 26.82 15.34 3.58
N TYR A 166 27.63 14.58 2.83
CA TYR A 166 28.46 13.53 3.43
C TYR A 166 29.51 14.11 4.39
N ARG A 167 30.13 15.25 4.04
CA ARG A 167 31.04 16.00 4.91
C ARG A 167 30.32 17.20 5.50
N ARG A 168 30.39 17.39 6.82
CA ARG A 168 29.91 18.60 7.48
C ARG A 168 30.95 19.69 7.31
N ASP A 169 30.54 20.84 6.79
CA ASP A 169 31.45 21.98 6.55
C ASP A 169 31.84 22.74 7.84
N THR A 170 31.28 22.39 9.01
CA THR A 170 31.71 22.91 10.32
C THR A 170 31.05 22.11 11.48
N PRO A 171 31.70 21.94 12.64
CA PRO A 171 31.03 21.45 13.85
C PRO A 171 30.01 22.49 14.31
N VAL A 172 28.78 22.07 14.63
CA VAL A 172 27.82 22.92 15.35
C VAL A 172 28.37 23.09 16.77
N PRO A 173 28.61 24.33 17.26
CA PRO A 173 29.00 24.56 18.65
C PRO A 173 27.89 24.15 19.64
#